data_AF-A0A0Q7Q643-F1
#
_entry.id   AF-A0A0Q7Q643-F1
#
_cell.length_a   1.000
_cell.length_b   1.000
_cell.length_c   1.000
_cell.angle_alpha   90.00
_cell.angle_beta   90.00
_cell.angle_gamma   90.00
#
_symmetry.space_group_name_H-M   'P 1'
#
loop_
_entity.id
_entity.type
_entity.pdbx_description
1 polymer ?
#
loop_
_entity_poly.entity_id
_entity_poly.type
_entity_poly.pdbx_seq_one_letter_code
_entity_poly.pdbx_strand_id
1 'polypeptide(L)'
;MDQYGVRDVEKLLRLSRGAIRSLVAAGFVTPRRGPRNALLFSFRDLIVLRTAQALSSAKIPHRRILRALRELRARLPEEMPLSGLSIGAFADHVVVREGASRWLAESGQYLLSFEGDPAQGTLRVIEAVPPPATAENVNWNAQGVALERSNAEQAVLAYESAIAADPTRLDARINLGRLLHELERYDEAEVAYRDAFAITRSERTHTDRGDTALLHFNLAVLLDDLERADEAIAEYEAALRADPDLADGHYNLALLYEEQGEARQALRHMSQYRRLTKE
;
A
#
# COMPACT_ATOMS: atom_id res chain seq x y z
N MET A 1 -11.28 -19.61 39.16
CA MET A 1 -9.91 -19.49 38.58
C MET A 1 -9.03 -20.66 39.01
N ASP A 2 -8.79 -21.59 38.11
CA ASP A 2 -7.82 -22.68 38.32
C ASP A 2 -6.40 -22.10 38.42
N GLN A 3 -5.65 -22.53 39.44
CA GLN A 3 -4.26 -22.12 39.66
C GLN A 3 -3.34 -23.34 39.48
N TYR A 4 -2.30 -23.18 38.67
CA TYR A 4 -1.40 -24.27 38.30
C TYR A 4 -0.10 -24.20 39.10
N GLY A 5 0.34 -25.32 39.67
CA GLY A 5 1.63 -25.40 40.34
C GLY A 5 2.78 -25.62 39.35
N VAL A 6 4.02 -25.48 39.80
CA VAL A 6 5.23 -25.73 38.98
C VAL A 6 5.18 -27.12 38.33
N ARG A 7 4.74 -28.16 39.04
CA ARG A 7 4.64 -29.53 38.50
C ARG A 7 3.63 -29.66 37.37
N ASP A 8 2.56 -28.87 37.41
CA ASP A 8 1.53 -28.87 36.36
C ASP A 8 2.07 -28.19 35.11
N VAL A 9 2.79 -27.08 35.29
CA VAL A 9 3.50 -26.37 34.20
C VAL A 9 4.55 -27.28 33.53
N GLU A 10 5.33 -28.03 34.32
CA GLU A 10 6.31 -28.99 33.78
C GLU A 10 5.64 -30.04 32.87
N LYS A 11 4.51 -30.60 33.30
CA LYS A 11 3.80 -31.64 32.56
C LYS A 11 3.09 -31.09 31.33
N LEU A 12 2.40 -29.97 31.48
CA LEU A 12 1.57 -29.37 30.42
C LEU A 12 2.41 -28.73 29.32
N LEU A 13 3.51 -28.07 29.67
CA LEU A 13 4.36 -27.33 28.72
C LEU A 13 5.66 -28.06 28.38
N ARG A 14 5.92 -29.22 29.00
CA ARG A 14 7.19 -29.97 28.85
C ARG A 14 8.42 -29.10 29.13
N LEU A 15 8.29 -28.19 30.09
CA LEU A 15 9.33 -27.28 30.54
C LEU A 15 10.06 -27.84 31.77
N SER A 16 11.38 -27.72 31.82
CA SER A 16 12.14 -28.08 33.04
C SER A 16 11.96 -27.02 34.13
N ARG A 17 12.06 -27.40 35.42
CA ARG A 17 12.02 -26.42 36.53
C ARG A 17 13.02 -25.28 36.38
N GLY A 18 14.21 -25.58 35.85
CA GLY A 18 15.25 -24.60 35.60
C GLY A 18 14.82 -23.55 34.57
N ALA A 19 14.23 -24.00 33.46
CA ALA A 19 13.67 -23.11 32.43
C ALA A 19 12.53 -22.25 32.99
N ILE A 20 11.61 -22.85 33.76
CA ILE A 20 10.50 -22.10 34.40
C ILE A 20 11.05 -21.01 35.32
N ARG A 21 12.04 -21.32 36.17
CA ARG A 21 12.66 -20.34 37.07
C ARG A 21 13.38 -19.24 36.32
N SER A 22 14.11 -19.58 35.25
CA SER A 22 14.79 -18.61 34.40
C SER A 22 13.79 -17.64 33.76
N LEU A 23 12.67 -18.16 33.24
CA LEU A 23 11.64 -17.34 32.61
C LEU A 23 10.91 -16.43 33.60
N VAL A 24 10.69 -16.91 34.83
CA VAL A 24 10.15 -16.08 35.93
C VAL A 24 11.16 -14.99 36.33
N ALA A 25 12.45 -15.34 36.46
CA ALA A 25 13.51 -14.39 36.84
C ALA A 25 13.76 -13.33 35.76
N ALA A 26 13.61 -13.69 34.49
CA ALA A 26 13.66 -12.78 33.35
C ALA A 26 12.42 -11.88 33.24
N GLY A 27 11.41 -12.07 34.11
CA GLY A 27 10.23 -11.22 34.19
C GLY A 27 9.18 -11.50 33.12
N PHE A 28 9.24 -12.64 32.41
CA PHE A 28 8.23 -13.00 31.42
C PHE A 28 6.87 -13.29 32.08
N VAL A 29 6.89 -13.84 33.30
CA VAL A 29 5.69 -14.06 34.10
C VAL A 29 5.95 -13.72 35.56
N THR A 30 4.92 -13.18 36.22
CA THR A 30 4.91 -12.88 37.65
C THR A 30 3.84 -13.71 38.36
N PRO A 31 4.12 -15.02 38.62
CA PRO A 31 3.17 -15.90 39.28
C PRO A 31 2.87 -15.46 40.71
N ARG A 32 1.67 -15.79 41.18
CA ARG A 32 1.24 -15.52 42.56
C ARG A 32 1.98 -16.46 43.51
N ARG A 33 2.27 -15.99 44.73
CA ARG A 33 2.82 -16.84 45.79
C ARG A 33 1.70 -17.52 46.58
N GLY A 34 1.73 -18.84 46.61
CA GLY A 34 0.85 -19.68 47.41
C GLY A 34 1.45 -20.09 48.76
N PRO A 35 0.78 -21.02 49.47
CA PRO A 35 1.28 -21.58 50.73
C PRO A 35 2.70 -22.15 50.56
N ARG A 36 3.55 -21.99 51.57
CA ARG A 36 4.97 -22.41 51.54
C ARG A 36 5.78 -21.79 50.39
N ASN A 37 5.43 -20.58 49.97
CA ASN A 37 6.10 -19.83 48.89
C ASN A 37 6.07 -20.55 47.52
N ALA A 38 5.09 -21.42 47.32
CA ALA A 38 4.88 -22.11 46.04
C ALA A 38 4.51 -21.10 44.94
N LEU A 39 5.06 -21.28 43.73
CA LEU A 39 4.67 -20.48 42.57
C LEU A 39 3.36 -21.03 42.00
N LEU A 40 2.32 -20.20 42.01
CA LEU A 40 1.01 -20.48 41.45
C LEU A 40 0.82 -19.64 40.19
N PHE A 41 0.68 -20.33 39.07
CA PHE A 41 0.56 -19.72 37.75
C PHE A 41 -0.90 -19.64 37.34
N SER A 42 -1.28 -18.49 36.80
CA SER A 42 -2.56 -18.35 36.11
C SER A 42 -2.48 -18.98 34.72
N PHE A 43 -3.64 -19.24 34.12
CA PHE A 43 -3.74 -19.68 32.74
C PHE A 43 -2.97 -18.76 31.76
N ARG A 44 -3.07 -17.44 31.96
CA ARG A 44 -2.34 -16.42 31.20
C ARG A 44 -0.82 -16.61 31.34
N ASP A 45 -0.34 -16.96 32.52
CA ASP A 45 1.09 -17.23 32.74
C ASP A 45 1.54 -18.50 32.00
N LEU A 46 0.69 -19.52 31.90
CA LEU A 46 1.01 -20.75 31.16
C LEU A 46 1.17 -20.47 29.66
N ILE A 47 0.28 -19.65 29.10
CA ILE A 47 0.39 -19.22 27.71
C ILE A 47 1.70 -18.47 27.49
N VAL A 48 1.98 -17.46 28.34
CA VAL A 48 3.19 -16.64 28.20
C VAL A 48 4.46 -17.47 28.37
N LEU A 49 4.50 -18.44 29.29
CA LEU A 49 5.65 -19.35 29.46
C LEU A 49 5.89 -20.22 28.22
N ARG A 50 4.82 -20.76 27.61
CA ARG A 50 4.91 -21.56 26.39
C ARG A 50 5.43 -20.72 25.22
N THR A 51 4.94 -19.50 25.08
CA THR A 51 5.37 -18.58 24.03
C THR A 51 6.81 -18.13 24.24
N ALA A 52 7.19 -17.79 25.49
CA ALA A 52 8.57 -17.40 25.81
C ALA A 52 9.56 -18.54 25.52
N GLN A 53 9.18 -19.79 25.79
CA GLN A 53 9.98 -20.95 25.42
C GLN A 53 10.15 -21.07 23.90
N ALA A 54 9.07 -20.96 23.12
CA ALA A 54 9.12 -21.06 21.66
C ALA A 54 9.94 -19.92 21.03
N LEU A 55 9.84 -18.71 21.58
CA LEU A 55 10.63 -17.56 21.14
C LEU A 55 12.09 -17.65 21.55
N SER A 56 12.40 -18.26 22.71
CA SER A 56 13.78 -18.44 23.16
C SER A 56 14.57 -19.41 22.28
N SER A 57 13.92 -20.27 21.50
CA SER A 57 14.57 -21.13 20.50
C SER A 57 14.78 -20.45 19.13
N ALA A 58 14.08 -19.34 18.87
CA ALA A 58 14.32 -18.49 17.70
C ALA A 58 15.33 -17.41 18.10
N LYS A 59 16.33 -17.09 17.26
CA LYS A 59 17.40 -16.11 17.57
C LYS A 59 16.91 -14.64 17.61
N ILE A 60 15.81 -14.37 18.29
CA ILE A 60 15.14 -13.08 18.36
C ILE A 60 15.72 -12.25 19.51
N PRO A 61 15.96 -10.93 19.33
CA PRO A 61 16.47 -10.07 20.40
C PRO A 61 15.58 -10.07 21.65
N HIS A 62 16.18 -10.31 22.83
CA HIS A 62 15.48 -10.42 24.12
C HIS A 62 14.50 -9.27 24.44
N ARG A 63 14.84 -8.03 24.03
CA ARG A 63 13.98 -6.85 24.22
C ARG A 63 12.66 -6.92 23.43
N ARG A 64 12.68 -7.53 22.23
CA ARG A 64 11.49 -7.71 21.39
C ARG A 64 10.58 -8.78 21.97
N ILE A 65 11.16 -9.91 22.39
CA ILE A 65 10.46 -11.00 23.09
C ILE A 65 9.69 -10.44 24.30
N LEU A 66 10.36 -9.60 25.12
CA LEU A 66 9.73 -8.98 26.29
C LEU A 66 8.59 -8.00 25.96
N ARG A 67 8.61 -7.33 24.80
CA ARG A 67 7.52 -6.43 24.38
C ARG A 67 6.32 -7.25 23.89
N ALA A 68 6.56 -8.21 23.00
CA ALA A 68 5.54 -9.09 22.43
C ALA A 68 4.77 -9.86 23.51
N LEU A 69 5.49 -10.41 24.50
CA LEU A 69 4.87 -11.15 25.59
C LEU A 69 4.07 -10.26 26.54
N ARG A 70 4.44 -8.98 26.72
CA ARG A 70 3.68 -8.02 27.53
C ARG A 70 2.36 -7.64 26.85
N GLU A 71 2.38 -7.41 25.54
CA GLU A 71 1.19 -7.11 24.74
C GLU A 71 0.26 -8.33 24.67
N LEU A 72 0.83 -9.53 24.44
CA LEU A 72 0.09 -10.79 24.47
C LEU A 72 -0.56 -11.00 25.84
N ARG A 73 0.19 -10.78 26.92
CA ARG A 73 -0.37 -10.79 28.27
C ARG A 73 -1.57 -9.85 28.28
N ALA A 74 -1.38 -8.54 28.04
CA ALA A 74 -2.42 -7.50 28.13
C ALA A 74 -3.77 -7.88 27.49
N ARG A 75 -3.77 -8.58 26.35
CA ARG A 75 -4.96 -8.89 25.55
C ARG A 75 -5.65 -10.22 25.87
N LEU A 76 -5.00 -11.13 26.62
CA LEU A 76 -5.59 -12.44 26.93
C LEU A 76 -6.68 -12.34 28.02
N PRO A 77 -7.87 -12.96 27.83
CA PRO A 77 -8.92 -13.03 28.83
C PRO A 77 -8.49 -13.83 30.07
N GLU A 78 -9.04 -13.51 31.25
CA GLU A 78 -8.71 -14.21 32.50
C GLU A 78 -9.29 -15.64 32.57
N GLU A 79 -10.43 -15.89 31.93
CA GLU A 79 -11.11 -17.20 31.94
C GLU A 79 -11.43 -17.62 30.50
N MET A 80 -10.61 -18.54 29.95
CA MET A 80 -10.83 -19.12 28.62
C MET A 80 -10.32 -20.58 28.58
N PRO A 81 -11.06 -21.54 27.99
CA PRO A 81 -10.66 -22.95 27.98
C PRO A 81 -9.51 -23.24 27.00
N LEU A 82 -8.64 -24.19 27.38
CA LEU A 82 -7.46 -24.67 26.64
C LEU A 82 -7.75 -25.22 25.23
N SER A 83 -8.99 -25.57 24.92
CA SER A 83 -9.37 -26.34 23.75
C SER A 83 -9.36 -25.57 22.43
N GLY A 84 -9.25 -24.23 22.45
CA GLY A 84 -9.34 -23.39 21.25
C GLY A 84 -8.04 -22.73 20.78
N LEU A 85 -7.02 -22.62 21.63
CA LEU A 85 -5.89 -21.70 21.41
C LEU A 85 -4.56 -22.45 21.17
N SER A 86 -4.00 -22.40 19.95
CA SER A 86 -2.65 -22.91 19.66
C SER A 86 -1.71 -21.76 19.29
N ILE A 87 -0.76 -21.44 20.16
CA ILE A 87 0.20 -20.35 19.95
C ILE A 87 1.53 -20.93 19.47
N GLY A 88 2.04 -20.41 18.35
CA GLY A 88 3.30 -20.81 17.71
C GLY A 88 4.13 -19.59 17.32
N ALA A 89 5.36 -19.84 16.88
CA ALA A 89 6.21 -18.82 16.27
C ALA A 89 6.31 -19.10 14.77
N PHE A 90 6.10 -18.07 13.94
CA PHE A 90 6.33 -18.14 12.50
C PHE A 90 7.31 -17.03 12.14
N ALA A 91 8.46 -17.42 11.59
CA ALA A 91 9.62 -16.54 11.40
C ALA A 91 10.01 -15.82 12.71
N ASP A 92 9.83 -14.50 12.78
CA ASP A 92 10.15 -13.64 13.93
C ASP A 92 8.91 -13.18 14.71
N HIS A 93 7.72 -13.71 14.41
CA HIS A 93 6.45 -13.29 15.02
C HIS A 93 5.77 -14.38 15.85
N VAL A 94 5.05 -13.94 16.89
CA VAL A 94 4.16 -14.79 17.69
C VAL A 94 2.79 -14.85 17.03
N VAL A 95 2.35 -16.07 16.71
CA VAL A 95 1.05 -16.33 16.07
C VAL A 95 0.14 -17.08 17.04
N VAL A 96 -1.06 -16.58 17.23
CA VAL A 96 -2.13 -17.20 18.00
C VAL A 96 -3.12 -17.82 17.03
N ARG A 97 -3.36 -19.13 17.12
CA ARG A 97 -4.39 -19.82 16.35
C ARG A 97 -5.61 -20.07 17.21
N GLU A 98 -6.77 -19.70 16.69
CA GLU A 98 -8.10 -19.95 17.24
C GLU A 98 -8.91 -20.71 16.18
N GLY A 99 -9.08 -22.02 16.35
CA GLY A 99 -9.73 -22.87 15.33
C GLY A 99 -9.02 -22.86 13.97
N ALA A 100 -9.70 -22.35 12.92
CA ALA A 100 -9.16 -22.18 11.57
C ALA A 100 -8.46 -20.82 11.37
N SER A 101 -8.68 -19.87 12.28
CA SER A 101 -8.15 -18.52 12.21
C SER A 101 -6.81 -18.43 12.93
N ARG A 102 -5.88 -17.65 12.36
CA ARG A 102 -4.59 -17.32 12.98
C ARG A 102 -4.54 -15.81 13.14
N TRP A 103 -3.84 -15.29 14.14
CA TRP A 103 -3.61 -13.85 14.30
C TRP A 103 -2.26 -13.56 14.97
N LEU A 104 -1.65 -12.42 14.65
CA LEU A 104 -0.39 -11.96 15.20
C LEU A 104 -0.61 -11.39 16.59
N ALA A 105 0.09 -11.92 17.60
CA ALA A 105 -0.08 -11.48 19.00
C ALA A 105 0.22 -9.98 19.20
N GLU A 106 1.20 -9.47 18.46
CA GLU A 106 1.73 -8.10 18.55
C GLU A 106 0.72 -7.08 18.01
N SER A 107 0.16 -7.33 16.82
CA SER A 107 -0.76 -6.39 16.16
C SER A 107 -2.24 -6.71 16.37
N GLY A 108 -2.60 -7.93 16.74
CA GLY A 108 -3.99 -8.41 16.73
C GLY A 108 -4.52 -8.74 15.33
N GLN A 109 -3.66 -8.67 14.31
CA GLN A 109 -4.04 -8.86 12.91
C GLN A 109 -4.26 -10.32 12.59
N TYR A 110 -5.39 -10.66 11.98
CA TYR A 110 -5.66 -12.02 11.48
C TYR A 110 -4.75 -12.36 10.30
N LEU A 111 -4.13 -13.53 10.36
CA LEU A 111 -3.35 -14.14 9.29
C LEU A 111 -4.27 -15.01 8.42
N LEU A 112 -4.34 -14.66 7.13
CA LEU A 112 -4.99 -15.47 6.12
C LEU A 112 -4.23 -16.79 5.94
N SER A 113 -4.95 -17.90 6.02
CA SER A 113 -4.42 -19.23 5.71
C SER A 113 -4.50 -19.43 4.20
N PHE A 114 -3.40 -19.18 3.48
CA PHE A 114 -3.29 -19.63 2.09
C PHE A 114 -2.91 -21.11 2.08
N GLU A 115 -3.89 -22.00 1.95
CA GLU A 115 -3.64 -23.40 1.63
C GLU A 115 -3.39 -23.51 0.12
N GLY A 116 -2.13 -23.58 -0.26
CA GLY A 116 -1.70 -23.85 -1.63
C GLY A 116 -0.27 -24.33 -1.65
N ASP A 117 0.00 -25.40 -2.40
CA ASP A 117 1.36 -25.88 -2.66
C ASP A 117 2.08 -24.87 -3.56
N PRO A 118 3.13 -24.18 -3.08
CA PRO A 118 3.84 -23.16 -3.85
C PRO A 118 4.58 -23.74 -5.07
N ALA A 119 4.67 -25.07 -5.22
CA ALA A 119 5.23 -25.70 -6.42
C ALA A 119 4.39 -25.49 -7.69
N GLN A 120 3.12 -25.07 -7.58
CA GLN A 120 2.19 -24.91 -8.71
C GLN A 120 1.76 -23.44 -8.93
N GLY A 121 2.30 -22.47 -8.20
CA GLY A 121 1.91 -21.07 -8.28
C GLY A 121 3.10 -20.11 -8.41
N THR A 122 2.96 -19.06 -9.21
CA THR A 122 3.94 -17.97 -9.29
C THR A 122 3.71 -16.96 -8.16
N LEU A 123 4.71 -16.80 -7.30
CA LEU A 123 4.76 -15.74 -6.28
C LEU A 123 5.12 -14.41 -6.98
N ARG A 124 4.23 -13.42 -6.90
CA ARG A 124 4.55 -12.02 -7.21
C ARG A 124 4.69 -11.25 -5.89
N VAL A 125 5.85 -10.62 -5.70
CA VAL A 125 6.08 -9.69 -4.60
C VAL A 125 5.47 -8.35 -5.01
N ILE A 126 4.51 -7.86 -4.23
CA ILE A 126 4.03 -6.48 -4.31
C ILE A 126 4.69 -5.76 -3.14
N GLU A 127 5.38 -4.65 -3.40
CA GLU A 127 6.01 -3.86 -2.34
C GLU A 127 4.97 -3.38 -1.32
N ALA A 128 5.32 -3.46 -0.04
CA ALA A 128 4.43 -3.08 1.04
C ALA A 128 4.28 -1.56 1.10
N VAL A 129 3.10 -1.07 0.68
CA VAL A 129 2.66 0.29 0.97
C VAL A 129 2.61 0.47 2.50
N PRO A 130 3.29 1.48 3.08
CA PRO A 130 3.28 1.71 4.51
C PRO A 130 1.85 1.99 5.00
N PRO A 131 1.50 1.65 6.25
CA PRO A 131 0.14 1.87 6.76
C PRO A 131 -0.19 3.36 6.67
N PRO A 132 -1.42 3.72 6.23
CA PRO A 132 -1.76 5.12 6.05
C PRO A 132 -1.63 5.85 7.38
N ALA A 133 -0.80 6.90 7.38
CA ALA A 133 -0.85 7.92 8.41
C ALA A 133 -2.32 8.34 8.56
N THR A 134 -2.81 8.43 9.80
CA THR A 134 -4.17 8.88 10.10
C THR A 134 -4.54 10.06 9.20
N ALA A 135 -5.54 9.83 8.34
CA ALA A 135 -5.87 10.59 7.14
C ALA A 135 -6.42 12.01 7.38
N GLU A 136 -6.13 12.64 8.53
CA GLU A 136 -6.77 13.90 8.88
C GLU A 136 -6.11 15.15 8.29
N ASN A 137 -4.96 15.07 7.59
CA ASN A 137 -4.48 16.23 6.80
C ASN A 137 -3.32 16.01 5.81
N VAL A 138 -3.02 14.79 5.36
CA VAL A 138 -1.98 14.61 4.33
C VAL A 138 -2.60 14.85 2.95
N ASN A 139 -2.32 16.02 2.37
CA ASN A 139 -2.65 16.30 0.98
C ASN A 139 -1.63 15.62 0.07
N TRP A 140 -1.89 14.34 -0.24
CA TRP A 140 -1.07 13.53 -1.12
C TRP A 140 -0.86 14.15 -2.52
N ASN A 141 -1.82 14.93 -3.01
CA ASN A 141 -1.69 15.66 -4.27
C ASN A 141 -0.58 16.70 -4.22
N ALA A 142 -0.66 17.56 -3.20
CA ALA A 142 0.28 18.65 -3.01
C ALA A 142 1.68 18.10 -2.74
N GLN A 143 1.76 16.96 -2.06
CA GLN A 143 3.01 16.23 -1.88
C GLN A 143 3.55 15.70 -3.21
N GLY A 144 2.72 15.11 -4.08
CA GLY A 144 3.12 14.69 -5.43
C GLY A 144 3.72 15.84 -6.22
N VAL A 145 3.00 16.97 -6.31
CA VAL A 145 3.44 18.19 -7.01
C VAL A 145 4.79 18.70 -6.46
N ALA A 146 4.96 18.71 -5.14
CA ALA A 146 6.21 19.18 -4.52
C ALA A 146 7.40 18.25 -4.82
N LEU A 147 7.15 16.96 -5.04
CA LEU A 147 8.18 15.97 -5.23
C LEU A 147 8.62 15.82 -6.69
N GLU A 148 7.82 16.20 -7.68
CA GLU A 148 8.09 15.93 -9.11
C GLU A 148 9.52 16.26 -9.55
N ARG A 149 10.03 17.43 -9.15
CA ARG A 149 11.38 17.89 -9.55
C ARG A 149 12.52 17.30 -8.73
N SER A 150 12.23 16.75 -7.55
CA SER A 150 13.25 16.32 -6.59
C SER A 150 13.34 14.81 -6.44
N ASN A 151 12.22 14.11 -6.57
CA ASN A 151 12.11 12.67 -6.45
C ASN A 151 10.85 12.18 -7.18
N ALA A 152 10.99 11.94 -8.48
CA ALA A 152 9.89 11.54 -9.35
C ALA A 152 9.20 10.24 -8.89
N GLU A 153 9.95 9.24 -8.42
CA GLU A 153 9.36 7.99 -7.93
C GLU A 153 8.52 8.20 -6.66
N GLN A 154 8.94 9.07 -5.74
CA GLN A 154 8.10 9.42 -4.60
C GLN A 154 6.89 10.27 -4.99
N ALA A 155 6.99 11.07 -6.05
CA ALA A 155 5.85 11.80 -6.59
C ALA A 155 4.81 10.85 -7.20
N VAL A 156 5.23 9.81 -7.93
CA VAL A 156 4.36 8.72 -8.40
C VAL A 156 3.61 8.09 -7.23
N LEU A 157 4.31 7.65 -6.19
CA LEU A 157 3.68 7.05 -4.99
C LEU A 157 2.71 8.00 -4.28
N ALA A 158 3.03 9.29 -4.25
CA ALA A 158 2.15 10.30 -3.66
C ALA A 158 0.87 10.49 -4.51
N TYR A 159 0.98 10.49 -5.84
CA TYR A 159 -0.20 10.54 -6.71
C TYR A 159 -1.04 9.26 -6.64
N GLU A 160 -0.42 8.07 -6.56
CA GLU A 160 -1.14 6.82 -6.33
C GLU A 160 -1.87 6.82 -4.99
N SER A 161 -1.23 7.33 -3.93
CA SER A 161 -1.86 7.51 -2.62
C SER A 161 -3.01 8.52 -2.66
N ALA A 162 -2.86 9.58 -3.45
CA ALA A 162 -3.89 10.57 -3.70
C ALA A 162 -5.13 9.95 -4.36
N ILE A 163 -4.92 9.11 -5.37
CA ILE A 163 -5.97 8.40 -6.10
C ILE A 163 -6.61 7.32 -5.23
N ALA A 164 -5.84 6.60 -4.41
CA ALA A 164 -6.36 5.60 -3.49
C ALA A 164 -7.24 6.23 -2.39
N ALA A 165 -6.86 7.42 -1.91
CA ALA A 165 -7.65 8.17 -0.93
C ALA A 165 -8.93 8.76 -1.54
N ASP A 166 -8.84 9.21 -2.80
CA ASP A 166 -9.97 9.77 -3.53
C ASP A 166 -9.95 9.30 -5.00
N PRO A 167 -10.70 8.21 -5.32
CA PRO A 167 -10.74 7.65 -6.65
C PRO A 167 -11.35 8.56 -7.71
N THR A 168 -11.98 9.68 -7.35
CA THR A 168 -12.60 10.59 -8.32
C THR A 168 -11.70 11.77 -8.65
N ARG A 169 -10.55 11.85 -7.97
CA ARG A 169 -9.62 12.96 -8.10
C ARG A 169 -8.91 12.97 -9.45
N LEU A 170 -9.34 13.89 -10.31
CA LEU A 170 -8.93 13.99 -11.71
C LEU A 170 -7.52 14.58 -11.86
N ASP A 171 -7.21 15.65 -11.12
CA ASP A 171 -5.92 16.34 -11.16
C ASP A 171 -4.74 15.40 -10.83
N ALA A 172 -4.89 14.56 -9.80
CA ALA A 172 -3.89 13.57 -9.42
C ALA A 172 -3.60 12.56 -10.54
N ARG A 173 -4.63 12.15 -11.31
CA ARG A 173 -4.46 11.22 -12.44
C ARG A 173 -3.81 11.87 -13.63
N ILE A 174 -4.20 13.10 -13.97
CA ILE A 174 -3.58 13.86 -15.05
C ILE A 174 -2.10 14.07 -14.74
N ASN A 175 -1.77 14.47 -13.52
CA ASN A 175 -0.38 14.67 -13.09
C ASN A 175 0.41 13.36 -13.04
N LEU A 176 -0.20 12.27 -12.57
CA LEU A 176 0.42 10.94 -12.58
C LEU A 176 0.74 10.50 -14.02
N GLY A 177 -0.22 10.61 -14.94
CA GLY A 177 -0.02 10.27 -16.35
C GLY A 177 1.12 11.07 -16.98
N ARG A 178 1.19 12.39 -16.71
CA ARG A 178 2.27 13.25 -17.20
C ARG A 178 3.62 12.85 -16.64
N LEU A 179 3.70 12.60 -15.33
CA LEU A 179 4.94 12.21 -14.71
C LEU A 179 5.42 10.83 -15.20
N LEU A 180 4.52 9.87 -15.38
CA LEU A 180 4.84 8.56 -15.94
C LEU A 180 5.33 8.68 -17.39
N HIS A 181 4.73 9.58 -18.16
CA HIS A 181 5.17 9.89 -19.53
C HIS A 181 6.58 10.49 -19.54
N GLU A 182 6.88 11.47 -18.68
CA GLU A 182 8.23 12.04 -18.51
C GLU A 182 9.27 10.99 -18.05
N LEU A 183 8.83 9.93 -17.36
CA LEU A 183 9.66 8.81 -16.94
C LEU A 183 9.74 7.67 -17.99
N GLU A 184 9.21 7.89 -19.20
CA GLU A 184 9.15 6.90 -20.30
C GLU A 184 8.36 5.63 -19.96
N ARG A 185 7.49 5.67 -18.94
CA ARG A 185 6.59 4.57 -18.54
C ARG A 185 5.27 4.66 -19.32
N TYR A 186 5.36 4.57 -20.64
CA TYR A 186 4.27 4.90 -21.57
C TYR A 186 2.99 4.08 -21.37
N ASP A 187 3.11 2.78 -21.14
CA ASP A 187 1.94 1.91 -20.91
C ASP A 187 1.13 2.36 -19.68
N GLU A 188 1.83 2.74 -18.60
CA GLU A 188 1.21 3.19 -17.36
C GLU A 188 0.63 4.60 -17.50
N ALA A 189 1.31 5.46 -18.26
CA ALA A 189 0.81 6.80 -18.59
C ALA A 189 -0.50 6.74 -19.39
N GLU A 190 -0.59 5.87 -20.40
CA GLU A 190 -1.82 5.72 -21.20
C GLU A 190 -2.97 5.24 -20.30
N VAL A 191 -2.73 4.25 -19.43
CA VAL A 191 -3.74 3.79 -18.46
C VAL A 191 -4.22 4.94 -17.57
N ALA A 192 -3.30 5.74 -17.02
CA ALA A 192 -3.65 6.86 -16.14
C ALA A 192 -4.52 7.91 -16.85
N TYR A 193 -4.20 8.26 -18.10
CA TYR A 193 -5.00 9.21 -18.89
C TYR A 193 -6.37 8.63 -19.29
N ARG A 194 -6.45 7.36 -19.69
CA ARG A 194 -7.72 6.70 -20.03
C ARG A 194 -8.64 6.59 -18.81
N ASP A 195 -8.08 6.33 -17.63
CA ASP A 195 -8.82 6.33 -16.37
C ASP A 195 -9.37 7.73 -16.02
N ALA A 196 -8.58 8.78 -16.26
CA ALA A 196 -9.02 10.17 -16.08
C ALA A 196 -10.24 10.51 -16.99
N PHE A 197 -10.26 10.01 -18.23
CA PHE A 197 -11.42 10.14 -19.12
C PHE A 197 -12.65 9.37 -18.63
N ALA A 198 -12.45 8.17 -18.06
CA ALA A 198 -13.55 7.37 -17.54
C ALA A 198 -14.29 8.10 -16.42
N ILE A 199 -13.56 8.78 -15.54
CA ILE A 199 -14.11 9.58 -14.43
C ILE A 199 -14.85 10.82 -14.96
N THR A 200 -14.24 11.55 -15.89
CA THR A 200 -14.87 12.73 -16.50
C THR A 200 -16.22 12.38 -17.14
N ARG A 201 -16.35 11.19 -17.74
CA ARG A 201 -17.61 10.71 -18.32
C ARG A 201 -18.63 10.23 -17.29
N SER A 202 -18.19 9.59 -16.21
CA SER A 202 -19.08 8.97 -15.22
C SER A 202 -19.70 9.98 -14.26
N GLU A 203 -18.97 11.02 -13.89
CA GLU A 203 -19.36 11.84 -12.75
C GLU A 203 -20.23 13.07 -13.09
N ARG A 204 -20.42 13.42 -14.37
CA ARG A 204 -21.00 14.73 -14.76
C ARG A 204 -20.38 15.89 -13.95
N THR A 205 -19.14 15.73 -13.53
CA THR A 205 -18.42 16.74 -12.76
C THR A 205 -18.30 17.97 -13.63
N HIS A 206 -18.30 19.13 -12.99
CA HIS A 206 -17.90 20.39 -13.63
C HIS A 206 -16.38 20.30 -13.91
N THR A 207 -15.98 19.40 -14.81
CA THR A 207 -14.61 19.37 -15.32
C THR A 207 -14.45 20.66 -16.11
N ASP A 208 -13.47 21.47 -15.73
CA ASP A 208 -13.21 22.70 -16.45
C ASP A 208 -12.86 22.37 -17.90
N ARG A 209 -13.22 23.28 -18.82
CA ARG A 209 -12.84 23.13 -20.23
C ARG A 209 -11.32 23.01 -20.37
N GLY A 210 -10.57 23.72 -19.51
CA GLY A 210 -9.12 23.63 -19.44
C GLY A 210 -8.62 22.22 -19.10
N ASP A 211 -9.15 21.59 -18.06
CA ASP A 211 -8.74 20.23 -17.66
C ASP A 211 -9.03 19.19 -18.75
N THR A 212 -10.17 19.35 -19.44
CA THR A 212 -10.55 18.47 -20.56
C THR A 212 -9.60 18.65 -21.75
N ALA A 213 -9.28 19.90 -22.10
CA ALA A 213 -8.34 20.20 -23.18
C ALA A 213 -6.94 19.66 -22.86
N LEU A 214 -6.46 19.88 -21.64
CA LEU A 214 -5.15 19.42 -21.18
C LEU A 214 -5.03 17.88 -21.18
N LEU A 215 -6.08 17.17 -20.74
CA LEU A 215 -6.08 15.70 -20.75
C LEU A 215 -6.01 15.14 -22.18
N HIS A 216 -6.79 15.70 -23.11
CA HIS A 216 -6.70 15.34 -24.53
C HIS A 216 -5.32 15.66 -25.12
N PHE A 217 -4.76 16.83 -24.81
CA PHE A 217 -3.44 17.24 -25.28
C PHE A 217 -2.35 16.29 -24.78
N ASN A 218 -2.33 15.99 -23.48
CA ASN A 218 -1.32 15.11 -22.90
C ASN A 218 -1.40 13.67 -23.44
N LEU A 219 -2.60 13.13 -23.64
CA LEU A 219 -2.76 11.83 -24.28
C LEU A 219 -2.29 11.86 -25.75
N ALA A 220 -2.55 12.95 -26.46
CA ALA A 220 -2.09 13.11 -27.84
C ALA A 220 -0.56 13.12 -27.96
N VAL A 221 0.15 13.84 -27.06
CA VAL A 221 1.62 13.83 -27.02
C VAL A 221 2.14 12.41 -26.74
N LEU A 222 1.55 11.70 -25.78
CA LEU A 222 1.94 10.31 -25.50
C LEU A 222 1.73 9.39 -26.71
N LEU A 223 0.62 9.53 -27.42
CA LEU A 223 0.31 8.73 -28.61
C LEU A 223 1.26 9.04 -29.78
N ASP A 224 1.68 10.29 -29.90
CA ASP A 224 2.69 10.75 -30.86
C ASP A 224 4.05 10.09 -30.58
N ASP A 225 4.50 10.12 -29.33
CA ASP A 225 5.74 9.44 -28.90
C ASP A 225 5.68 7.91 -29.07
N LEU A 226 4.48 7.32 -29.09
CA LEU A 226 4.22 5.91 -29.40
C LEU A 226 4.06 5.62 -30.91
N GLU A 227 4.32 6.61 -31.77
CA GLU A 227 4.19 6.55 -33.24
C GLU A 227 2.74 6.22 -33.72
N ARG A 228 1.73 6.54 -32.90
CA ARG A 228 0.30 6.33 -33.21
C ARG A 228 -0.33 7.61 -33.76
N ALA A 229 0.23 8.11 -34.87
CA ALA A 229 -0.07 9.43 -35.44
C ALA A 229 -1.57 9.71 -35.65
N ASP A 230 -2.34 8.77 -36.20
CA ASP A 230 -3.79 8.98 -36.45
C ASP A 230 -4.58 9.16 -35.15
N GLU A 231 -4.21 8.45 -34.09
CA GLU A 231 -4.85 8.59 -32.77
C GLU A 231 -4.41 9.89 -32.10
N ALA A 232 -3.13 10.25 -32.20
CA ALA A 232 -2.60 11.53 -31.71
C ALA A 232 -3.32 12.72 -32.36
N ILE A 233 -3.52 12.71 -33.68
CA ILE A 233 -4.26 13.75 -34.40
C ILE A 233 -5.69 13.86 -33.84
N ALA A 234 -6.40 12.74 -33.66
CA ALA A 234 -7.77 12.76 -33.15
C ALA A 234 -7.85 13.36 -31.73
N GLU A 235 -6.88 13.05 -30.86
CA GLU A 235 -6.82 13.58 -29.51
C GLU A 235 -6.41 15.07 -29.48
N TYR A 236 -5.46 15.51 -30.31
CA TYR A 236 -5.16 16.94 -30.44
C TYR A 236 -6.35 17.74 -31.00
N GLU A 237 -7.09 17.20 -31.98
CA GLU A 237 -8.33 17.83 -32.46
C GLU A 237 -9.41 17.90 -31.38
N ALA A 238 -9.47 16.91 -30.48
CA ALA A 238 -10.35 16.93 -29.32
C ALA A 238 -9.92 18.00 -28.30
N ALA A 239 -8.62 18.14 -28.04
CA ALA A 239 -8.08 19.20 -27.19
C ALA A 239 -8.47 20.59 -27.72
N LEU A 240 -8.29 20.83 -29.03
CA LEU A 240 -8.64 22.11 -29.66
C LEU A 240 -10.14 22.38 -29.77
N ARG A 241 -10.99 21.34 -29.73
CA ARG A 241 -12.44 21.54 -29.58
C ARG A 241 -12.82 22.02 -28.18
N ALA A 242 -12.06 21.62 -27.16
CA ALA A 242 -12.26 22.06 -25.78
C ALA A 242 -11.65 23.45 -25.52
N ASP A 243 -10.43 23.68 -26.03
CA ASP A 243 -9.72 24.96 -26.00
C ASP A 243 -9.11 25.31 -27.38
N PRO A 244 -9.81 26.11 -28.20
CA PRO A 244 -9.34 26.52 -29.52
C PRO A 244 -8.10 27.44 -29.51
N ASP A 245 -7.73 27.99 -28.36
CA ASP A 245 -6.61 28.91 -28.23
C ASP A 245 -5.35 28.23 -27.65
N LEU A 246 -5.38 26.90 -27.48
CA LEU A 246 -4.23 26.09 -27.09
C LEU A 246 -3.18 26.06 -28.22
N ALA A 247 -2.25 27.00 -28.15
CA ALA A 247 -1.21 27.21 -29.17
C ALA A 247 -0.39 25.93 -29.43
N ASP A 248 0.05 25.23 -28.39
CA ASP A 248 0.89 24.03 -28.54
C ASP A 248 0.16 22.89 -29.28
N GLY A 249 -1.16 22.75 -29.07
CA GLY A 249 -1.98 21.79 -29.82
C GLY A 249 -2.04 22.12 -31.33
N HIS A 250 -2.08 23.42 -31.67
CA HIS A 250 -1.96 23.84 -33.07
C HIS A 250 -0.57 23.59 -33.65
N TYR A 251 0.49 23.76 -32.86
CA TYR A 251 1.85 23.46 -33.32
C TYR A 251 2.02 21.97 -33.61
N ASN A 252 1.65 21.09 -32.68
CA ASN A 252 1.84 19.64 -32.82
C ASN A 252 1.00 19.05 -33.96
N LEU A 253 -0.27 19.47 -34.12
CA LEU A 253 -1.06 19.06 -35.29
C LEU A 253 -0.44 19.51 -36.61
N ALA A 254 0.17 20.69 -36.66
CA ALA A 254 0.80 21.15 -37.88
C ALA A 254 1.97 20.26 -38.29
N LEU A 255 2.79 19.81 -37.33
CA LEU A 255 3.89 18.88 -37.56
C LEU A 255 3.39 17.52 -38.03
N LEU A 256 2.40 16.94 -37.33
CA LEU A 256 1.82 15.65 -37.71
C LEU A 256 1.20 15.67 -39.11
N TYR A 257 0.48 16.73 -39.47
CA TYR A 257 -0.05 16.85 -40.84
C TYR A 257 1.04 17.08 -41.89
N GLU A 258 2.16 17.72 -41.55
CA GLU A 258 3.31 17.85 -42.45
C GLU A 258 3.94 16.48 -42.73
N GLU A 259 4.12 15.66 -41.69
CA GLU A 259 4.63 14.28 -41.81
C GLU A 259 3.71 13.38 -42.64
N GLN A 260 2.39 13.56 -42.54
CA GLN A 260 1.40 12.86 -43.37
C GLN A 260 1.26 13.43 -44.79
N GLY A 261 1.92 14.54 -45.11
CA GLY A 261 1.83 15.21 -46.42
C GLY A 261 0.53 16.01 -46.63
N GLU A 262 -0.25 16.23 -45.57
CA GLU A 262 -1.50 16.98 -45.54
C GLU A 262 -1.25 18.50 -45.43
N ALA A 263 -0.57 19.06 -46.44
CA ALA A 263 -0.02 20.41 -46.42
C ALA A 263 -1.05 21.52 -46.12
N ARG A 264 -2.33 21.35 -46.49
CA ARG A 264 -3.37 22.36 -46.23
C ARG A 264 -3.70 22.45 -44.74
N GLN A 265 -3.85 21.31 -44.08
CA GLN A 265 -4.12 21.22 -42.65
C GLN A 265 -2.91 21.73 -41.87
N ALA A 266 -1.69 21.31 -42.24
CA ALA A 266 -0.46 21.78 -41.64
C ALA A 266 -0.35 23.32 -41.65
N LEU A 267 -0.55 23.96 -42.81
CA LEU A 267 -0.51 25.42 -42.94
C LEU A 267 -1.60 26.11 -42.11
N ARG A 268 -2.81 25.53 -42.04
CA ARG A 268 -3.90 26.09 -41.25
C ARG A 268 -3.54 26.13 -39.77
N HIS A 269 -3.07 25.02 -39.22
CA HIS A 269 -2.70 24.93 -37.80
C HIS A 269 -1.45 25.76 -37.47
N MET A 270 -0.43 25.76 -38.34
CA MET A 270 0.76 26.60 -38.18
C MET A 270 0.43 28.11 -38.21
N SER A 271 -0.51 28.54 -39.06
CA SER A 271 -0.98 29.93 -39.10
C SER A 271 -1.65 30.34 -37.78
N GLN A 272 -2.48 29.44 -37.23
CA GLN A 272 -3.17 29.66 -35.96
C GLN A 272 -2.20 29.71 -34.78
N TYR A 273 -1.23 28.77 -34.69
CA TYR A 273 -0.16 28.81 -33.69
C TYR A 273 0.58 30.15 -33.70
N ARG A 274 0.99 30.62 -34.88
CA ARG A 274 1.67 31.92 -35.03
C ARG A 274 0.80 33.10 -34.65
N ARG A 275 -0.52 32.99 -34.77
CA ARG A 275 -1.45 34.05 -34.36
C ARG A 275 -1.51 34.14 -32.84
N LEU A 276 -1.59 33.00 -32.16
CA LEU A 276 -1.72 32.89 -30.71
C LEU A 276 -0.43 33.24 -29.95
N THR A 277 0.75 33.08 -30.59
CA THR A 277 2.07 33.30 -29.96
C THR A 277 2.70 34.65 -30.27
N LYS A 278 2.01 35.53 -31.00
CA LYS A 278 2.54 36.83 -31.45
C LYS A 278 2.23 38.02 -30.52
N GLU A 279 1.68 37.77 -29.34
CA GLU A 279 1.42 38.77 -28.30
C GLU A 279 2.49 38.70 -27.19
#